data_AF-A0A5C6BWC6-F1
#
_entry.id   AF-A0A5C6BWC6-F1
#
_cell.length_a   1.000
_cell.length_b   1.000
_cell.length_c   1.000
_cell.angle_alpha   90.00
_cell.angle_beta   90.00
_cell.angle_gamma   90.00
#
_symmetry.space_group_name_H-M   'P 1'
#
loop_
_entity.id
_entity.type
_entity.pdbx_description
1 polymer ?
#
loop_
_entity_poly.entity_id
_entity_poly.type
_entity_poly.pdbx_seq_one_letter_code
_entity_poly.pdbx_strand_id
1 'polypeptide(L)'
;MLPMLHQISITCFTTSYAIVLLIELLRLVGRRLPGRGLAGLVMMAIGIVTHIIYLTLRATADLPGGSGSAEGSPAVDAGRLATWTDFSLMVALGLAICYFVLYLRRPDTVIGFFFLPAILAMIALAISVRHLPAFDRGEATAFWRNVHALSMMLGSAAVLFGFLAGAMYLVQSWRLKHKRAGSALRLPTLETLQNLNRRCLVISTAAVGVGLVSGVVMNLNRWGEIPWTNRGIMLSGVLFAWLASATMVEFLYAPASRGRKVAYLTLASFGFLVLAMSGVLTTSHGGAAVNAHDVRADTDAGPADTTTSRRGDS
;
A
#
# COMPACT_ATOMS: atom_id res chain seq x y z
N MET A 1 -22.19 -8.17 -10.43
CA MET A 1 -21.94 -7.66 -9.05
C MET A 1 -23.21 -7.90 -8.23
N LEU A 2 -23.10 -8.45 -7.02
CA LEU A 2 -24.26 -8.85 -6.22
C LEU A 2 -25.06 -7.60 -5.77
N PRO A 3 -26.40 -7.57 -5.92
CA PRO A 3 -27.24 -6.39 -5.61
C PRO A 3 -27.14 -5.94 -4.14
N MET A 4 -26.77 -6.85 -3.22
CA MET A 4 -26.51 -6.56 -1.81
C MET A 4 -25.34 -5.59 -1.58
N LEU A 5 -24.31 -5.58 -2.43
CA LEU A 5 -23.17 -4.66 -2.24
C LEU A 5 -23.52 -3.20 -2.56
N HIS A 6 -24.56 -2.96 -3.36
CA HIS A 6 -24.97 -1.61 -3.74
C HIS A 6 -25.73 -0.87 -2.63
N GLN A 7 -26.19 -1.59 -1.59
CA GLN A 7 -26.85 -0.99 -0.41
C GLN A 7 -25.86 -0.59 0.69
N ILE A 8 -24.56 -0.89 0.54
CA ILE A 8 -23.55 -0.46 1.50
C ILE A 8 -23.38 1.05 1.36
N SER A 9 -23.91 1.79 2.33
CA SER A 9 -23.87 3.25 2.35
C SER A 9 -22.99 3.74 3.49
N ILE A 10 -22.71 5.06 3.48
CA ILE A 10 -21.93 5.72 4.54
C ILE A 10 -22.51 5.44 5.93
N THR A 11 -23.82 5.26 6.04
CA THR A 11 -24.49 4.99 7.32
C THR A 11 -24.04 3.66 7.92
N CYS A 12 -23.78 2.61 7.13
CA CYS A 12 -23.45 1.27 7.61
C CYS A 12 -22.19 1.23 8.50
N PHE A 13 -21.08 1.79 8.02
CA PHE A 13 -19.85 1.85 8.82
C PHE A 13 -19.93 2.93 9.90
N THR A 14 -20.65 4.04 9.65
CA THR A 14 -20.86 5.09 10.65
C THR A 14 -21.60 4.56 11.88
N THR A 15 -22.69 3.81 11.69
CA THR A 15 -23.43 3.17 12.78
C THR A 15 -22.56 2.14 13.48
N SER A 16 -21.73 1.39 12.75
CA SER A 16 -20.79 0.45 13.34
C SER A 16 -19.82 1.13 14.30
N TYR A 17 -19.18 2.23 13.89
CA TYR A 17 -18.27 2.99 14.74
C TYR A 17 -19.00 3.71 15.90
N ALA A 18 -20.22 4.18 15.68
CA ALA A 18 -21.05 4.78 16.73
C ALA A 18 -21.45 3.74 17.80
N ILE A 19 -21.76 2.50 17.41
CA ILE A 19 -22.03 1.40 18.35
C ILE A 19 -20.77 1.10 19.18
N VAL A 20 -19.59 1.04 18.54
CA VAL A 20 -18.32 0.84 19.28
C VAL A 20 -18.09 1.99 20.28
N LEU A 21 -18.37 3.24 19.90
CA LEU A 21 -18.29 4.38 20.80
C LEU A 21 -19.26 4.25 21.98
N LEU A 22 -20.50 3.83 21.73
CA LEU A 22 -21.48 3.60 22.78
C LEU A 22 -21.03 2.48 23.74
N ILE A 23 -20.48 1.39 23.21
CA ILE A 23 -19.90 0.29 23.99
C ILE A 23 -18.73 0.77 24.87
N GLU A 24 -17.90 1.70 24.38
CA GLU A 24 -16.85 2.30 25.20
C GLU A 24 -17.40 3.29 26.23
N LEU A 25 -18.41 4.10 25.90
CA LEU A 25 -19.06 5.00 26.87
C LEU A 25 -19.70 4.23 28.04
N LEU A 26 -20.28 3.05 27.78
CA LEU A 26 -20.80 2.18 28.82
C LEU A 26 -19.73 1.71 29.82
N ARG A 27 -18.43 1.75 29.44
CA ARG A 27 -17.31 1.49 30.35
C ARG A 27 -17.24 2.52 31.49
N LEU A 28 -17.54 3.78 31.20
CA LEU A 28 -17.50 4.88 32.19
C LEU A 28 -18.64 4.77 33.20
N VAL A 29 -19.77 4.19 32.80
CA VAL A 29 -20.97 4.02 33.63
C VAL A 29 -20.80 2.86 34.65
N GLY A 30 -19.65 2.18 34.68
CA GLY A 30 -19.35 1.14 35.67
C GLY A 30 -20.09 -0.18 35.48
N ARG A 31 -20.87 -0.33 34.40
CA ARG A 31 -21.58 -1.58 34.10
C ARG A 31 -20.60 -2.63 33.56
N ARG A 32 -20.28 -3.64 34.37
CA ARG A 32 -19.49 -4.81 33.95
C ARG A 32 -20.36 -5.76 33.11
N LEU A 33 -20.56 -5.43 31.84
CA LEU A 33 -21.19 -6.32 30.87
C LEU A 33 -20.18 -7.40 30.44
N PRO A 34 -20.44 -8.70 30.70
CA PRO A 34 -19.59 -9.78 30.18
C PRO A 34 -19.65 -9.78 28.65
N GLY A 35 -18.50 -9.97 27.98
CA GLY A 35 -18.42 -10.01 26.52
C GLY A 35 -18.33 -8.65 25.81
N ARG A 36 -18.36 -7.53 26.53
CA ARG A 36 -18.27 -6.16 25.96
C ARG A 36 -17.08 -5.97 25.01
N GLY A 37 -15.90 -6.46 25.42
CA GLY A 37 -14.68 -6.32 24.61
C GLY A 37 -14.75 -7.09 23.30
N LEU A 38 -15.29 -8.31 23.31
CA LEU A 38 -15.50 -9.11 22.10
C LEU A 38 -16.53 -8.43 21.18
N ALA A 39 -17.64 -7.93 21.73
CA ALA A 39 -18.65 -7.21 20.96
C ALA A 39 -18.08 -5.96 20.29
N GLY A 40 -17.28 -5.16 21.02
CA GLY A 40 -16.58 -4.00 20.47
C GLY A 40 -15.60 -4.39 19.36
N LEU A 41 -14.83 -5.46 19.55
CA LEU A 41 -13.86 -5.97 18.57
C LEU A 41 -14.55 -6.43 17.27
N VAL A 42 -15.62 -7.22 17.38
CA VAL A 42 -16.39 -7.70 16.23
C VAL A 42 -17.03 -6.54 15.49
N MET A 43 -17.69 -5.63 16.21
CA MET A 43 -18.34 -4.47 15.59
C MET A 43 -17.33 -3.54 14.90
N MET A 44 -16.15 -3.35 15.49
CA MET A 44 -15.06 -2.59 14.89
C MET A 44 -14.55 -3.25 13.60
N ALA A 45 -14.37 -4.57 13.61
CA ALA A 45 -13.96 -5.32 12.42
C ALA A 45 -15.02 -5.21 11.30
N ILE A 46 -16.31 -5.34 11.62
CA ILE A 46 -17.41 -5.13 10.68
C ILE A 46 -17.38 -3.71 10.09
N GLY A 47 -17.19 -2.69 10.94
CA GLY A 47 -17.07 -1.29 10.51
C GLY A 47 -15.91 -1.08 9.54
N ILE A 48 -14.72 -1.61 9.84
CA ILE A 48 -13.54 -1.52 8.94
C ILE A 48 -13.82 -2.24 7.62
N VAL A 49 -14.35 -3.47 7.65
CA VAL A 49 -14.62 -4.24 6.43
C VAL A 49 -15.64 -3.54 5.54
N THR A 50 -16.76 -3.07 6.11
CA THR A 50 -17.78 -2.33 5.34
C THR A 50 -17.25 -1.02 4.77
N HIS A 51 -16.38 -0.31 5.51
CA HIS A 51 -15.73 0.92 5.04
C HIS A 51 -14.75 0.66 3.88
N ILE A 52 -13.94 -0.42 3.95
CA ILE A 52 -13.06 -0.85 2.85
C ILE A 52 -13.89 -1.19 1.61
N ILE A 53 -14.97 -1.95 1.78
CA ILE A 53 -15.86 -2.33 0.67
C ILE A 53 -16.47 -1.08 0.04
N TYR A 54 -16.97 -0.13 0.85
CA TYR A 54 -17.53 1.13 0.35
C TYR A 54 -16.53 1.92 -0.49
N LEU A 55 -15.30 2.12 0.00
CA LEU A 55 -14.24 2.81 -0.74
C LEU A 55 -13.84 2.06 -2.02
N THR A 56 -13.80 0.73 -1.98
CA THR A 56 -13.49 -0.09 -3.16
C THR A 56 -14.57 0.07 -4.22
N LEU A 57 -15.84 -0.04 -3.85
CA LEU A 57 -16.97 0.16 -4.76
C LEU A 57 -16.94 1.57 -5.36
N ARG A 58 -16.64 2.58 -4.55
CA ARG A 58 -16.50 3.98 -5.02
C ARG A 58 -15.33 4.18 -5.97
N ALA A 59 -14.22 3.47 -5.76
CA ALA A 59 -13.06 3.51 -6.65
C ALA A 59 -13.32 2.81 -7.99
N THR A 60 -14.11 1.74 -8.00
CA THR A 60 -14.41 0.96 -9.21
C THR A 60 -15.68 1.41 -9.94
N ALA A 61 -16.55 2.18 -9.29
CA ALA A 61 -17.75 2.69 -9.92
C ALA A 61 -17.38 3.54 -11.14
N ASP A 62 -18.06 3.29 -12.25
CA ASP A 62 -17.96 4.15 -13.42
C ASP A 62 -18.59 5.49 -13.07
N LEU A 63 -17.75 6.52 -12.98
CA LEU A 63 -18.22 7.89 -12.86
C LEU A 63 -18.97 8.22 -14.17
N PRO A 64 -20.24 8.66 -14.10
CA PRO A 64 -20.99 9.05 -15.29
C PRO A 64 -20.24 10.19 -15.98
N GLY A 65 -19.63 9.86 -17.12
CA GLY A 65 -18.64 10.68 -17.84
C GLY A 65 -17.73 9.83 -18.73
N GLY A 66 -17.57 8.53 -18.43
CA GLY A 66 -16.65 7.65 -19.16
C GLY A 66 -17.12 7.00 -20.46
N SER A 67 -18.40 7.04 -20.81
CA SER A 67 -18.90 6.59 -22.13
C SER A 67 -20.39 6.87 -22.28
N GLY A 68 -20.73 7.86 -23.11
CA GLY A 68 -22.12 8.12 -23.51
C GLY A 68 -22.74 9.42 -22.97
N SER A 69 -22.88 10.37 -23.89
CA SER A 69 -23.91 11.44 -23.98
C SER A 69 -24.02 12.50 -22.88
N ALA A 70 -23.69 13.74 -23.23
CA ALA A 70 -24.67 14.76 -23.64
C ALA A 70 -23.93 15.98 -24.26
N GLU A 71 -24.36 16.43 -25.44
CA GLU A 71 -23.88 17.68 -26.05
C GLU A 71 -24.11 18.86 -25.08
N GLY A 72 -23.04 19.54 -24.66
CA GLY A 72 -23.12 20.89 -24.08
C GLY A 72 -22.64 21.09 -22.64
N SER A 73 -22.31 20.03 -21.88
CA SER A 73 -21.63 20.19 -20.57
C SER A 73 -20.16 19.78 -20.69
N PRO A 74 -19.18 20.56 -20.19
CA PRO A 74 -17.80 20.09 -20.13
C PRO A 74 -17.77 18.82 -19.28
N ALA A 75 -17.52 17.68 -19.93
CA ALA A 75 -17.33 16.41 -19.27
C ALA A 75 -16.08 16.54 -18.40
N VAL A 76 -16.27 16.83 -17.12
CA VAL A 76 -15.17 16.77 -16.16
C VAL A 76 -14.90 15.29 -15.97
N ASP A 77 -13.82 14.80 -16.59
CA ASP A 77 -13.26 13.47 -16.34
C ASP A 77 -12.77 13.39 -14.89
N ALA A 78 -13.70 13.23 -13.96
CA ALA A 78 -13.40 13.21 -12.54
C ALA A 78 -12.46 12.02 -12.22
N GLY A 79 -11.41 12.31 -11.46
CA GLY A 79 -10.49 11.30 -10.96
C GLY A 79 -11.14 10.38 -9.94
N ARG A 80 -10.82 9.08 -10.00
CA ARG A 80 -11.21 8.08 -9.00
C ARG A 80 -10.44 8.30 -7.71
N LEU A 81 -11.15 8.25 -6.58
CA LEU A 81 -10.64 8.56 -5.24
C LEU A 81 -9.94 9.93 -5.15
N ALA A 82 -10.40 10.89 -5.94
CA ALA A 82 -9.82 12.22 -6.04
C ALA A 82 -10.84 13.30 -5.64
N THR A 83 -11.70 12.99 -4.68
CA THR A 83 -12.60 13.97 -4.07
C THR A 83 -12.20 14.24 -2.62
N TRP A 84 -12.54 15.42 -2.10
CA TRP A 84 -12.36 15.76 -0.68
C TRP A 84 -13.09 14.77 0.26
N THR A 85 -14.23 14.23 -0.20
CA THR A 85 -14.94 13.15 0.48
C THR A 85 -14.09 11.88 0.55
N ASP A 86 -13.44 11.47 -0.56
CA ASP A 86 -12.60 10.28 -0.58
C ASP A 86 -11.42 10.40 0.39
N PHE A 87 -10.72 11.54 0.37
CA PHE A 87 -9.62 11.79 1.30
C PHE A 87 -10.08 11.74 2.76
N SER A 88 -11.21 12.37 3.08
CA SER A 88 -11.76 12.37 4.43
C SER A 88 -12.12 10.96 4.91
N LEU A 89 -12.73 10.14 4.04
CA LEU A 89 -13.05 8.75 4.34
C LEU A 89 -11.80 7.87 4.44
N MET A 90 -10.79 8.07 3.61
CA MET A 90 -9.51 7.35 3.70
C MET A 90 -8.79 7.67 5.01
N VAL A 91 -8.79 8.93 5.45
CA VAL A 91 -8.24 9.32 6.75
C VAL A 91 -9.06 8.70 7.89
N ALA A 92 -10.39 8.70 7.80
CA ALA A 92 -11.25 8.03 8.78
C ALA A 92 -10.96 6.52 8.86
N LEU A 93 -10.77 5.84 7.72
CA LEU A 93 -10.38 4.44 7.66
C LEU A 93 -8.99 4.21 8.27
N GLY A 94 -8.02 5.08 7.97
CA GLY A 94 -6.68 5.02 8.55
C GLY A 94 -6.70 5.14 10.08
N LEU A 95 -7.48 6.08 10.61
CA LEU A 95 -7.71 6.22 12.04
C LEU A 95 -8.40 4.99 12.63
N ALA A 96 -9.40 4.43 11.95
CA ALA A 96 -10.09 3.22 12.37
C ALA A 96 -9.17 2.00 12.46
N ILE A 97 -8.34 1.76 11.43
CA ILE A 97 -7.34 0.68 11.43
C ILE A 97 -6.31 0.91 12.55
N CYS A 98 -5.84 2.15 12.71
CA CYS A 98 -4.89 2.50 13.77
C CYS A 98 -5.48 2.21 15.16
N TYR A 99 -6.71 2.67 15.43
CA TYR A 99 -7.43 2.37 16.66
C TYR A 99 -7.59 0.87 16.87
N PHE A 100 -7.98 0.11 15.85
CA PHE A 100 -8.16 -1.33 15.95
C PHE A 100 -6.84 -2.06 16.30
N VAL A 101 -5.73 -1.68 15.67
CA VAL A 101 -4.40 -2.22 15.99
C VAL A 101 -3.99 -1.88 17.42
N LEU A 102 -4.21 -0.64 17.87
CA LEU A 102 -3.92 -0.22 19.25
C LEU A 102 -4.79 -0.98 20.26
N TYR A 103 -6.07 -1.17 19.95
CA TYR A 103 -7.02 -1.93 20.75
C TYR A 103 -6.59 -3.39 20.90
N LEU A 104 -6.20 -4.05 19.82
CA LEU A 104 -5.68 -5.42 19.84
C LEU A 104 -4.39 -5.56 20.67
N ARG A 105 -3.54 -4.53 20.68
CA ARG A 105 -2.29 -4.55 21.45
C ARG A 105 -2.48 -4.22 22.93
N ARG A 106 -3.43 -3.33 23.25
CA ARG A 106 -3.64 -2.76 24.59
C ARG A 106 -5.13 -2.54 24.85
N PRO A 107 -5.93 -3.61 25.01
CA PRO A 107 -7.40 -3.51 25.12
C PRO A 107 -7.85 -2.73 26.37
N ASP A 108 -7.01 -2.67 27.41
CA ASP A 108 -7.34 -1.97 28.66
C ASP A 108 -7.20 -0.45 28.57
N THR A 109 -6.67 0.09 27.47
CA THR A 109 -6.46 1.54 27.34
C THR A 109 -7.73 2.26 26.92
N VAL A 110 -7.95 3.47 27.45
CA VAL A 110 -9.12 4.32 27.18
C VAL A 110 -8.97 5.13 25.88
N ILE A 111 -8.17 4.64 24.94
CA ILE A 111 -7.83 5.33 23.67
C ILE A 111 -9.07 5.49 22.77
N GLY A 112 -10.07 4.61 22.92
CA GLY A 112 -11.31 4.65 22.15
C GLY A 112 -12.07 5.98 22.27
N PHE A 113 -12.01 6.66 23.41
CA PHE A 113 -12.68 7.96 23.60
C PHE A 113 -12.11 9.09 22.75
N PHE A 114 -10.86 8.97 22.29
CA PHE A 114 -10.24 9.96 21.43
C PHE A 114 -10.37 9.57 19.96
N PHE A 115 -10.11 8.31 19.63
CA PHE A 115 -10.12 7.85 18.25
C PHE A 115 -11.53 7.74 17.66
N LEU A 116 -12.51 7.21 18.39
CA LEU A 116 -13.85 6.99 17.83
C LEU A 116 -14.58 8.30 17.49
N PRO A 117 -14.57 9.35 18.36
CA PRO A 117 -15.12 10.64 17.96
C PRO A 117 -14.35 11.27 16.79
N ALA A 118 -13.03 11.12 16.72
CA ALA A 118 -12.25 11.61 15.59
C ALA A 118 -12.60 10.90 14.27
N ILE A 119 -12.79 9.57 14.29
CA ILE A 119 -13.25 8.80 13.13
C ILE A 119 -14.61 9.31 12.66
N LEU A 120 -15.58 9.46 13.58
CA LEU A 120 -16.92 9.97 13.27
C LEU A 120 -16.88 11.42 12.76
N ALA A 121 -16.03 12.27 13.32
CA ALA A 121 -15.82 13.64 12.87
C ALA A 121 -15.26 13.70 11.45
N MET A 122 -14.31 12.83 11.10
CA MET A 122 -13.79 12.74 9.73
C MET A 122 -14.86 12.23 8.74
N ILE A 123 -15.74 11.33 9.16
CA ILE A 123 -16.88 10.90 8.34
C ILE A 123 -17.89 12.05 8.16
N ALA A 124 -18.18 12.80 9.23
CA ALA A 124 -19.05 13.98 9.16
C ALA A 124 -18.46 15.05 8.24
N LEU A 125 -17.13 15.27 8.30
CA LEU A 125 -16.42 16.14 7.37
C LEU A 125 -16.56 15.64 5.93
N ALA A 126 -16.42 14.33 5.69
CA ALA A 126 -16.59 13.76 4.36
C ALA A 126 -17.98 14.06 3.75
N ILE A 127 -19.02 14.05 4.60
CA ILE A 127 -20.40 14.38 4.21
C ILE A 127 -20.54 15.89 3.96
N SER A 128 -19.95 16.74 4.80
CA SER A 128 -20.09 18.20 4.66
C SER A 128 -19.40 18.74 3.40
N VAL A 129 -18.25 18.16 3.03
CA VAL A 129 -17.46 18.60 1.86
C VAL A 129 -17.88 17.95 0.54
N ARG A 130 -18.96 17.14 0.53
CA ARG A 130 -19.41 16.40 -0.66
C ARG A 130 -19.76 17.26 -1.89
N HIS A 131 -20.00 18.55 -1.67
CA HIS A 131 -20.37 19.52 -2.69
C HIS A 131 -19.16 20.17 -3.37
N LEU A 132 -17.95 19.97 -2.82
CA LEU A 132 -16.72 20.49 -3.41
C LEU A 132 -16.37 19.73 -4.70
N PRO A 133 -15.79 20.41 -5.70
CA PRO A 133 -15.42 19.78 -6.96
C PRO A 133 -14.36 18.69 -6.77
N ALA A 134 -14.41 17.68 -7.65
CA ALA A 134 -13.38 16.65 -7.74
C ALA A 134 -12.12 17.19 -8.44
N PHE A 135 -10.98 16.57 -8.16
CA PHE A 135 -9.77 16.80 -8.96
C PHE A 135 -9.90 16.13 -10.33
N ASP A 136 -9.29 16.75 -11.34
CA ASP A 136 -9.21 16.19 -12.68
C ASP A 136 -8.44 14.85 -12.68
N ARG A 137 -8.81 13.93 -13.59
CA ARG A 137 -8.17 12.60 -13.69
C ARG A 137 -6.66 12.68 -13.93
N GLY A 138 -6.18 13.69 -14.66
CA GLY A 138 -4.75 13.90 -14.88
C GLY A 138 -4.02 14.27 -13.59
N GLU A 139 -4.57 15.22 -12.82
CA GLU A 139 -4.05 15.63 -11.53
C GLU A 139 -4.08 14.48 -10.51
N ALA A 140 -5.20 13.74 -10.46
CA ALA A 140 -5.33 12.56 -9.61
C ALA A 140 -4.26 11.52 -9.93
N THR A 141 -4.06 11.21 -11.21
CA THR A 141 -3.03 10.27 -11.66
C THR A 141 -1.63 10.74 -11.25
N ALA A 142 -1.34 12.04 -11.38
CA ALA A 142 -0.05 12.60 -10.96
C ALA A 142 0.17 12.53 -9.45
N PHE A 143 -0.86 12.86 -8.66
CA PHE A 143 -0.82 12.76 -7.21
C PHE A 143 -0.56 11.32 -6.76
N TRP A 144 -1.37 10.36 -7.24
CA TRP A 144 -1.22 8.94 -6.88
C TRP A 144 0.12 8.36 -7.33
N ARG A 145 0.65 8.80 -8.48
CA ARG A 145 2.00 8.44 -8.94
C ARG A 145 3.09 8.89 -7.96
N ASN A 146 3.01 10.12 -7.47
CA ASN A 146 3.97 10.64 -6.50
C ASN A 146 3.89 9.90 -5.16
N VAL A 147 2.67 9.65 -4.67
CA VAL A 147 2.44 8.85 -3.46
C VAL A 147 3.00 7.44 -3.63
N HIS A 148 2.74 6.79 -4.76
CA HIS A 148 3.27 5.48 -5.09
C HIS A 148 4.81 5.46 -5.10
N ALA A 149 5.43 6.40 -5.83
CA ALA A 149 6.89 6.46 -5.94
C ALA A 149 7.56 6.68 -4.58
N LEU A 150 7.10 7.65 -3.80
CA LEU A 150 7.68 7.97 -2.48
C LEU A 150 7.51 6.82 -1.49
N SER A 151 6.34 6.19 -1.47
CA SER A 151 6.04 5.10 -0.55
C SER A 151 6.79 3.80 -0.92
N MET A 152 6.90 3.47 -2.20
CA MET A 152 7.73 2.34 -2.67
C MET A 152 9.22 2.58 -2.41
N MET A 153 9.71 3.82 -2.58
CA MET A 153 11.08 4.20 -2.24
C MET A 153 11.34 4.03 -0.74
N LEU A 154 10.48 4.58 0.11
CA LEU A 154 10.59 4.48 1.56
C LEU A 154 10.51 3.02 2.02
N GLY A 155 9.60 2.24 1.44
CA GLY A 155 9.44 0.82 1.73
C GLY A 155 10.70 0.02 1.39
N SER A 156 11.26 0.24 0.20
CA SER A 156 12.49 -0.39 -0.26
C SER A 156 13.69 -0.03 0.63
N ALA A 157 13.84 1.26 0.97
CA ALA A 157 14.87 1.73 1.87
C ALA A 157 14.75 1.07 3.26
N ALA A 158 13.53 0.99 3.82
CA ALA A 158 13.29 0.36 5.11
C ALA A 158 13.63 -1.14 5.10
N VAL A 159 13.30 -1.88 4.04
CA VAL A 159 13.72 -3.28 3.87
C VAL A 159 15.25 -3.39 3.84
N LEU A 160 15.93 -2.52 3.08
CA LEU A 160 17.39 -2.52 2.98
C LEU A 160 18.05 -2.23 4.33
N PHE A 161 17.57 -1.22 5.07
CA PHE A 161 18.07 -0.93 6.41
C PHE A 161 17.84 -2.11 7.38
N GLY A 162 16.68 -2.77 7.30
CA GLY A 162 16.40 -3.99 8.07
C GLY A 162 17.31 -5.17 7.68
N PHE A 163 17.67 -5.28 6.41
CA PHE A 163 18.64 -6.28 5.96
C PHE A 163 20.03 -6.01 6.53
N LEU A 164 20.53 -4.76 6.44
CA LEU A 164 21.81 -4.37 7.02
C LEU A 164 21.85 -4.61 8.53
N ALA A 165 20.81 -4.18 9.25
CA ALA A 165 20.71 -4.41 10.69
C ALA A 165 20.59 -5.92 11.05
N GLY A 166 19.91 -6.72 10.24
CA GLY A 166 19.89 -8.18 10.33
C GLY A 166 21.27 -8.83 10.11
N ALA A 167 22.02 -8.39 9.12
CA ALA A 167 23.38 -8.86 8.86
C ALA A 167 24.32 -8.52 10.03
N MET A 168 24.27 -7.28 10.52
CA MET A 168 25.00 -6.85 11.72
C MET A 168 24.63 -7.69 12.95
N TYR A 169 23.35 -8.02 13.10
CA TYR A 169 22.87 -8.88 14.19
C TYR A 169 23.52 -10.27 14.12
N LEU A 170 23.55 -10.89 12.93
CA LEU A 170 24.17 -12.21 12.74
C LEU A 170 25.65 -12.18 13.05
N VAL A 171 26.38 -11.18 12.53
CA VAL A 171 27.81 -10.98 12.82
C VAL A 171 28.04 -10.83 14.33
N GLN A 172 27.27 -9.98 15.01
CA GLN A 172 27.42 -9.77 16.44
C GLN A 172 27.09 -11.04 17.25
N SER A 173 26.07 -11.80 16.83
CA SER A 173 25.71 -13.08 17.46
C SER A 173 26.81 -14.12 17.31
N TRP A 174 27.51 -14.14 16.16
CA TRP A 174 28.64 -15.02 15.91
C TRP A 174 29.86 -14.61 16.75
N ARG A 175 30.16 -13.31 16.85
CA ARG A 175 31.30 -12.79 17.65
C ARG A 175 31.18 -13.12 19.13
N LEU A 176 29.97 -12.99 19.69
CA LEU A 176 29.69 -13.32 21.09
C LEU A 176 29.90 -14.80 21.39
N LYS A 177 29.48 -15.68 20.48
CA LYS A 177 29.69 -17.13 20.62
C LYS A 177 31.16 -17.53 20.58
N HIS A 178 31.97 -16.83 19.79
CA HIS A 178 33.40 -17.12 19.64
C HIS A 178 34.29 -16.30 20.61
N LYS A 179 33.69 -15.69 21.64
CA LYS A 179 34.37 -14.83 22.64
C LYS A 179 35.20 -13.68 22.04
N ARG A 180 34.90 -13.25 20.82
CA ARG A 180 35.58 -12.13 20.13
C ARG A 180 34.94 -10.77 20.39
N ALA A 181 34.25 -10.61 21.53
CA ALA A 181 33.46 -9.42 21.83
C ALA A 181 34.31 -8.13 21.90
N GLY A 182 35.61 -8.23 22.17
CA GLY A 182 36.53 -7.08 22.36
C GLY A 182 37.34 -6.59 21.16
N SER A 183 36.95 -6.85 19.89
CA SER A 183 37.68 -6.24 18.76
C SER A 183 37.31 -4.76 18.55
N ALA A 184 38.20 -4.01 17.90
CA ALA A 184 38.14 -2.58 17.67
C ALA A 184 36.85 -2.03 16.99
N LEU A 185 35.98 -2.91 16.47
CA LEU A 185 34.71 -2.51 15.86
C LEU A 185 33.57 -2.55 16.89
N ARG A 186 33.19 -1.37 17.39
CA ARG A 186 32.11 -1.19 18.36
C ARG A 186 30.74 -1.27 17.66
N LEU A 187 30.21 -2.47 17.52
CA LEU A 187 28.87 -2.73 16.98
C LEU A 187 27.77 -2.41 18.04
N PRO A 188 26.57 -1.98 17.62
CA PRO A 188 25.43 -1.82 18.52
C PRO A 188 25.06 -3.14 19.23
N THR A 189 24.34 -3.02 20.35
CA THR A 189 23.86 -4.19 21.09
C THR A 189 22.84 -4.99 20.26
N LEU A 190 22.71 -6.29 20.57
CA LEU A 190 21.74 -7.17 19.90
C LEU A 190 20.30 -6.66 20.04
N GLU A 191 19.96 -6.09 21.20
CA GLU A 191 18.64 -5.52 21.46
C GLU A 191 18.36 -4.30 20.57
N THR A 192 19.33 -3.39 20.41
CA THR A 192 19.18 -2.23 19.52
C THR A 192 18.98 -2.67 18.08
N LEU A 193 19.76 -3.64 17.60
CA LEU A 193 19.61 -4.18 16.24
C LEU A 193 18.25 -4.88 16.04
N GLN A 194 17.77 -5.61 17.05
CA GLN A 194 16.46 -6.25 17.00
C GLN A 194 15.32 -5.23 16.95
N ASN A 195 15.39 -4.17 17.78
CA ASN A 195 14.42 -3.08 17.78
C ASN A 195 14.44 -2.31 16.46
N LEU A 196 15.62 -2.08 15.87
CA LEU A 196 15.76 -1.46 14.56
C LEU A 196 15.12 -2.33 13.47
N ASN A 197 15.42 -3.63 13.44
CA ASN A 197 14.79 -4.57 12.49
C ASN A 197 13.28 -4.56 12.58
N ARG A 198 12.72 -4.59 13.79
CA ARG A 198 11.27 -4.54 13.99
C ARG A 198 10.65 -3.23 13.49
N ARG A 199 11.32 -2.09 13.70
CA ARG A 199 10.88 -0.80 13.15
C ARG A 199 10.94 -0.78 11.63
N CYS A 200 12.04 -1.23 11.05
CA CYS A 200 12.20 -1.36 9.60
C CYS A 200 11.13 -2.26 8.97
N LEU A 201 10.80 -3.39 9.61
CA LEU A 201 9.76 -4.30 9.14
C LEU A 201 8.38 -3.64 9.14
N VAL A 202 8.02 -2.92 10.20
CA VAL A 202 6.74 -2.19 10.27
C VAL A 202 6.68 -1.06 9.25
N ILE A 203 7.74 -0.24 9.16
CA ILE A 203 7.80 0.89 8.22
C ILE A 203 7.73 0.39 6.78
N SER A 204 8.50 -0.65 6.43
CA SER A 204 8.47 -1.23 5.08
C SER A 204 7.10 -1.80 4.73
N THR A 205 6.48 -2.56 5.64
CA THR A 205 5.14 -3.13 5.42
C THR A 205 4.10 -2.03 5.19
N ALA A 206 4.09 -0.99 6.03
CA ALA A 206 3.16 0.12 5.89
C ALA A 206 3.39 0.90 4.60
N ALA A 207 4.66 1.25 4.29
CA ALA A 207 5.02 2.02 3.11
C ALA A 207 4.74 1.25 1.81
N VAL A 208 5.09 -0.04 1.72
CA VAL A 208 4.77 -0.88 0.56
C VAL A 208 3.26 -1.06 0.41
N GLY A 209 2.50 -1.18 1.51
CA GLY A 209 1.04 -1.23 1.45
C GLY A 209 0.43 0.04 0.86
N VAL A 210 0.88 1.23 1.31
CA VAL A 210 0.48 2.52 0.73
C VAL A 210 0.88 2.62 -0.75
N GLY A 211 2.07 2.15 -1.11
CA GLY A 211 2.54 2.08 -2.49
C GLY A 211 1.67 1.21 -3.37
N LEU A 212 1.31 0.02 -2.91
CA LEU A 212 0.45 -0.90 -3.65
C LEU A 212 -0.95 -0.29 -3.88
N VAL A 213 -1.57 0.27 -2.84
CA VAL A 213 -2.90 0.90 -2.94
C VAL A 213 -2.86 2.08 -3.90
N SER A 214 -1.91 3.00 -3.74
CA SER A 214 -1.77 4.16 -4.63
C SER A 214 -1.49 3.76 -6.09
N GLY A 215 -0.71 2.70 -6.32
CA GLY A 215 -0.46 2.15 -7.67
C GLY A 215 -1.71 1.58 -8.32
N VAL A 216 -2.56 0.89 -7.55
CA VAL A 216 -3.87 0.41 -8.01
C VAL A 216 -4.76 1.60 -8.41
N VAL A 217 -4.88 2.62 -7.56
CA VAL A 217 -5.70 3.80 -7.83
C VAL A 217 -5.18 4.58 -9.05
N MET A 218 -3.86 4.70 -9.19
CA MET A 218 -3.24 5.30 -10.37
C MET A 218 -3.61 4.55 -11.66
N ASN A 219 -3.54 3.21 -11.68
CA ASN A 219 -3.88 2.42 -12.87
C ASN A 219 -5.38 2.50 -13.21
N LEU A 220 -6.26 2.50 -12.20
CA LEU A 220 -7.69 2.71 -12.40
C LEU A 220 -8.00 4.10 -12.98
N ASN A 221 -7.23 5.13 -12.63
CA ASN A 221 -7.35 6.45 -13.23
C ASN A 221 -6.77 6.49 -14.65
N ARG A 222 -5.66 5.80 -14.92
CA ARG A 222 -4.94 5.86 -16.21
C ARG A 222 -5.57 4.98 -17.30
N TRP A 223 -5.97 3.76 -16.95
CA TRP A 223 -6.41 2.73 -17.90
C TRP A 223 -7.82 2.22 -17.62
N GLY A 224 -8.44 2.60 -16.50
CA GLY A 224 -9.76 2.08 -16.08
C GLY A 224 -9.72 0.64 -15.54
N GLU A 225 -8.63 -0.09 -15.77
CA GLU A 225 -8.44 -1.46 -15.33
C GLU A 225 -7.09 -1.66 -14.63
N ILE A 226 -6.97 -2.77 -13.92
CA ILE A 226 -5.74 -3.18 -13.24
C ILE A 226 -5.17 -4.36 -14.04
N PRO A 227 -4.03 -4.22 -14.74
CA PRO A 227 -3.44 -5.29 -15.51
C PRO A 227 -2.74 -6.28 -14.55
N TRP A 228 -3.53 -7.14 -13.89
CA TRP A 228 -3.05 -8.12 -12.91
C TRP A 228 -2.01 -9.10 -13.47
N THR A 229 -1.92 -9.25 -14.79
CA THR A 229 -0.92 -10.08 -15.47
C THR A 229 0.46 -9.41 -15.56
N ASN A 230 0.55 -8.12 -15.25
CA ASN A 230 1.81 -7.39 -15.23
C ASN A 230 2.70 -7.90 -14.10
N ARG A 231 3.87 -8.41 -14.47
CA ARG A 231 4.84 -9.02 -13.54
C ARG A 231 5.25 -8.07 -12.41
N GLY A 232 5.40 -6.78 -12.69
CA GLY A 232 5.71 -5.76 -11.68
C GLY A 232 4.62 -5.61 -10.63
N ILE A 233 3.34 -5.62 -11.03
CA ILE A 233 2.19 -5.51 -10.12
C ILE A 233 2.08 -6.78 -9.27
N MET A 234 2.15 -7.96 -9.91
CA MET A 234 2.09 -9.24 -9.21
C MET A 234 3.18 -9.36 -8.13
N LEU A 235 4.44 -9.07 -8.49
CA LEU A 235 5.55 -9.22 -7.56
C LEU A 235 5.53 -8.16 -6.44
N SER A 236 5.01 -6.96 -6.71
CA SER A 236 4.75 -5.97 -5.66
C SER A 236 3.68 -6.46 -4.67
N GLY A 237 2.64 -7.13 -5.17
CA GLY A 237 1.63 -7.78 -4.34
C GLY A 237 2.20 -8.93 -3.50
N VAL A 238 3.06 -9.76 -4.07
CA VAL A 238 3.76 -10.84 -3.35
C VAL A 238 4.70 -10.28 -2.28
N LEU A 239 5.47 -9.24 -2.58
CA LEU A 239 6.31 -8.54 -1.60
C LEU A 239 5.47 -8.03 -0.43
N PHE A 240 4.35 -7.37 -0.71
CA PHE A 240 3.46 -6.88 0.33
C PHE A 240 2.89 -8.01 1.19
N ALA A 241 2.41 -9.09 0.58
CA ALA A 241 1.88 -10.26 1.29
C ALA A 241 2.94 -10.90 2.20
N TRP A 242 4.19 -11.00 1.72
CA TRP A 242 5.31 -11.46 2.54
C TRP A 242 5.57 -10.52 3.72
N LEU A 243 5.71 -9.22 3.50
CA LEU A 243 5.99 -8.23 4.54
C LEU A 243 4.87 -8.17 5.59
N ALA A 244 3.61 -8.24 5.17
CA ALA A 244 2.45 -8.32 6.05
C ALA A 244 2.49 -9.59 6.91
N SER A 245 2.80 -10.74 6.31
CA SER A 245 2.94 -12.01 7.01
C SER A 245 4.11 -11.99 8.01
N ALA A 246 5.26 -11.48 7.59
CA ALA A 246 6.45 -11.29 8.41
C ALA A 246 6.15 -10.40 9.62
N THR A 247 5.46 -9.28 9.40
CA THR A 247 5.01 -8.38 10.46
C THR A 247 4.06 -9.11 11.41
N MET A 248 3.07 -9.83 10.89
CA MET A 248 2.13 -10.59 11.72
C MET A 248 2.85 -11.61 12.60
N VAL A 249 3.80 -12.38 12.04
CA VAL A 249 4.61 -13.35 12.79
C VAL A 249 5.43 -12.66 13.88
N GLU A 250 6.06 -11.52 13.59
CA GLU A 250 6.84 -10.75 14.56
C GLU A 250 5.98 -10.30 15.76
N PHE A 251 4.69 -9.99 15.54
CA PHE A 251 3.79 -9.54 16.60
C PHE A 251 3.06 -10.66 17.33
N LEU A 252 2.66 -11.74 16.64
CA LEU A 252 1.87 -12.82 17.21
C LEU A 252 2.73 -13.95 17.80
N TYR A 253 3.96 -14.14 17.30
CA TYR A 253 4.78 -15.28 17.67
C TYR A 253 6.03 -14.84 18.44
N ALA A 254 5.88 -14.73 19.77
CA ALA A 254 6.95 -14.37 20.71
C ALA A 254 8.25 -15.20 20.57
N PRO A 255 8.21 -16.50 20.19
CA PRO A 255 9.42 -17.28 19.94
C PRO A 255 10.15 -16.95 18.62
N ALA A 256 9.51 -16.27 17.65
CA ALA A 256 10.18 -15.77 16.44
C ALA A 256 10.69 -14.33 16.58
N SER A 257 10.06 -13.52 17.43
CA SER A 257 10.48 -12.14 17.68
C SER A 257 11.70 -12.01 18.60
N ARG A 258 12.41 -13.10 18.87
CA ARG A 258 13.63 -13.12 19.68
C ARG A 258 14.76 -13.85 18.97
N GLY A 259 15.97 -13.31 19.07
CA GLY A 259 17.17 -14.01 18.65
C GLY A 259 17.44 -13.92 17.15
N ARG A 260 18.06 -14.98 16.61
CA ARG A 260 18.50 -15.08 15.21
C ARG A 260 17.35 -15.12 14.19
N LYS A 261 16.12 -15.45 14.62
CA LYS A 261 14.96 -15.60 13.73
C LYS A 261 14.57 -14.28 13.07
N VAL A 262 14.62 -13.17 13.81
CA VAL A 262 14.37 -11.81 13.28
C VAL A 262 15.31 -11.49 12.11
N ALA A 263 16.58 -11.90 12.19
CA ALA A 263 17.54 -11.68 11.11
C ALA A 263 17.24 -12.52 9.85
N TYR A 264 16.64 -13.70 10.00
CA TYR A 264 16.18 -14.49 8.84
C TYR A 264 14.95 -13.86 8.18
N LEU A 265 14.03 -13.27 8.96
CA LEU A 265 12.90 -12.54 8.40
C LEU A 265 13.36 -11.33 7.57
N THR A 266 14.36 -10.58 8.02
CA THR A 266 14.86 -9.43 7.25
C THR A 266 15.65 -9.85 6.01
N LEU A 267 16.40 -10.95 6.09
CA LEU A 267 17.08 -11.55 4.92
C LEU A 267 16.08 -11.99 3.84
N ALA A 268 15.04 -12.72 4.25
CA ALA A 268 13.99 -13.14 3.33
C ALA A 268 13.23 -11.94 2.74
N SER A 269 12.93 -10.92 3.55
CA SER A 269 12.29 -9.69 3.08
C SER A 269 13.11 -8.96 2.01
N PHE A 270 14.44 -8.95 2.16
CA PHE A 270 15.35 -8.44 1.13
C PHE A 270 15.31 -9.28 -0.15
N GLY A 271 15.26 -10.62 -0.03
CA GLY A 271 15.08 -11.50 -1.19
C GLY A 271 13.79 -11.20 -1.97
N PHE A 272 12.66 -11.02 -1.28
CA PHE A 272 11.40 -10.62 -1.90
C PHE A 272 11.47 -9.23 -2.55
N LEU A 273 12.21 -8.28 -1.96
CA LEU A 273 12.42 -6.97 -2.57
C LEU A 273 13.20 -7.08 -3.89
N VAL A 274 14.28 -7.87 -3.92
CA VAL A 274 15.06 -8.11 -5.14
C VAL A 274 14.20 -8.75 -6.24
N LEU A 275 13.35 -9.71 -5.87
CA LEU A 275 12.39 -10.31 -6.81
C LEU A 275 11.38 -9.28 -7.34
N ALA A 276 10.83 -8.41 -6.48
CA ALA A 276 9.93 -7.35 -6.92
C ALA A 276 10.61 -6.37 -7.89
N MET A 277 11.85 -5.97 -7.60
CA MET A 277 12.64 -5.08 -8.45
C MET A 277 12.97 -5.70 -9.80
N SER A 278 13.38 -6.97 -9.84
CA SER A 278 13.63 -7.66 -11.12
C SER A 278 12.35 -7.78 -11.97
N GLY A 279 11.21 -7.98 -11.32
CA GLY A 279 9.89 -7.91 -11.95
C GLY A 279 9.62 -6.61 -12.67
N VAL A 280 9.84 -5.48 -11.99
CA VAL A 280 9.64 -4.14 -12.54
C VAL A 280 10.62 -3.86 -13.68
N LEU A 281 11.91 -4.16 -13.48
CA LEU A 281 12.96 -3.93 -14.48
C LEU A 281 12.74 -4.72 -15.77
N THR A 282 12.20 -5.95 -15.68
CA THR A 282 11.92 -6.79 -16.86
C THR A 282 10.59 -6.46 -17.54
N THR A 283 9.74 -5.64 -16.92
CA THR A 283 8.48 -5.18 -17.49
C THR A 283 8.71 -3.87 -18.25
N SER A 284 9.21 -3.96 -19.48
CA SER A 284 9.18 -2.96 -20.58
C SER A 284 9.00 -1.46 -20.23
N HIS A 285 9.70 -0.94 -19.22
CA HIS A 285 9.89 0.50 -18.98
C HIS A 285 11.36 0.91 -19.17
N GLY A 286 12.27 -0.06 -19.38
CA GLY A 286 13.68 0.17 -19.71
C GLY A 286 14.11 -0.23 -21.14
N GLY A 287 13.24 -0.86 -21.94
CA GLY A 287 13.61 -1.43 -23.23
C GLY A 287 13.27 -0.60 -24.48
N ALA A 288 12.41 0.41 -24.35
CA ALA A 288 11.92 1.16 -25.52
C ALA A 288 12.96 2.16 -26.10
N ALA A 289 14.01 2.50 -25.34
CA ALA A 289 15.03 3.45 -25.79
C ALA A 289 16.17 2.80 -26.58
N VAL A 290 16.41 1.49 -26.44
CA VAL A 290 17.54 0.82 -27.11
C VAL A 290 17.17 0.40 -28.55
N ASN A 291 15.94 -0.04 -28.79
CA ASN A 291 15.55 -0.54 -30.12
C ASN A 291 15.26 0.57 -31.16
N ALA A 292 15.07 1.82 -30.73
CA ALA A 292 14.82 2.93 -31.65
C ALA A 292 16.10 3.46 -32.34
N HIS A 293 17.27 3.11 -31.81
CA HIS A 293 18.56 3.51 -32.37
C HIS A 293 19.10 2.49 -33.40
N ASP A 294 18.79 1.19 -33.21
CA ASP A 294 19.19 0.14 -34.16
C ASP A 294 18.31 0.10 -35.41
N VAL A 295 17.00 0.40 -35.31
CA VAL A 295 16.10 0.41 -36.48
C VAL A 295 16.41 1.57 -37.44
N ARG A 296 16.92 2.71 -36.95
CA ARG A 296 17.31 3.83 -37.82
C ARG A 296 18.61 3.60 -38.58
N ALA A 297 19.53 2.80 -38.04
CA ALA A 297 20.81 2.52 -38.68
C ALA A 297 20.66 1.58 -39.89
N ASP A 298 19.69 0.65 -39.87
CA ASP A 298 19.45 -0.27 -40.99
C ASP A 298 18.64 0.36 -42.15
N THR A 299 17.86 1.41 -41.91
CA THR A 299 17.09 2.09 -42.98
C THR A 299 17.89 3.08 -43.82
N ASP A 300 19.07 3.53 -43.37
CA ASP A 300 19.93 4.46 -44.13
C ASP A 300 20.95 3.74 -45.04
N ALA A 301 21.04 2.40 -44.98
CA ALA A 301 21.83 1.61 -45.93
C ALA A 301 20.99 1.25 -47.16
N GLY A 302 20.75 2.24 -48.03
CA GLY A 302 20.04 2.05 -49.30
C GLY A 302 20.72 1.04 -50.25
N PRO A 303 19.97 0.39 -51.15
CA PRO A 303 20.50 -0.66 -52.01
C PRO A 303 21.46 -0.09 -53.07
N ALA A 304 22.65 -0.69 -53.15
CA ALA A 304 23.65 -0.37 -54.16
C ALA A 304 23.13 -0.71 -55.58
N ASP A 305 23.05 0.33 -56.40
CA ASP A 305 22.67 0.32 -57.81
C ASP A 305 23.64 -0.54 -58.64
N THR A 306 23.13 -1.58 -59.32
CA THR A 306 23.88 -2.41 -60.26
C THR A 306 23.25 -2.32 -61.64
N THR A 307 23.50 -1.20 -62.33
CA THR A 307 23.16 -1.03 -63.74
C THR A 307 24.20 -1.71 -64.63
N THR A 308 23.80 -2.86 -65.18
CA THR A 308 24.58 -3.61 -66.18
C THR A 308 24.37 -3.01 -67.56
N SER A 309 25.47 -2.56 -68.17
CA SER A 309 25.57 -2.13 -69.56
C SER A 309 25.34 -3.30 -70.53
N ARG A 310 24.41 -3.15 -71.49
CA ARG A 310 24.54 -3.82 -72.79
C ARG A 310 23.88 -3.03 -73.94
N ARG A 311 24.73 -2.86 -74.94
CA ARG A 311 24.68 -2.14 -76.22
C ARG A 311 23.85 -2.90 -77.28
N GLY A 312 23.22 -2.17 -78.21
CA GLY A 312 22.92 -2.65 -79.57
C GLY A 312 21.60 -2.17 -80.19
N ASP A 313 21.68 -1.17 -81.09
CA ASP A 313 21.22 -1.20 -82.50
C ASP A 313 20.51 0.09 -82.98
N SER A 314 21.30 0.96 -83.63
CA SER A 314 21.06 1.60 -84.95
C SER A 314 22.15 2.63 -85.23
#